data_AF-A0AAF0DIJ7-F1
#
_entry.id   AF-A0AAF0DIJ7-F1
#
_cell.length_a   1.000
_cell.length_b   1.000
_cell.length_c   1.000
_cell.angle_alpha   90.00
_cell.angle_beta   90.00
_cell.angle_gamma   90.00
#
_symmetry.space_group_name_H-M   'P 1'
#
loop_
_entity.id
_entity.type
_entity.pdbx_description
1 polymer ?
#
loop_
_entity_poly.entity_id
_entity_poly.type
_entity_poly.pdbx_seq_one_letter_code
_entity_poly.pdbx_strand_id
1 'polypeptide(L)'
;MSYQNALKALGVSAEWIWGNDLETIVFAQAFGNDQTLIFRFALDKAHPQSLATRIVNCYHDHTVDSTSATFPNRVSMRMALWSAIATVWAECRDNPAVNHPDVVVDVYELGSKDLSPRIAWSICHEELFNEYVDLLLPPSQLSVKQPMDTVDFKSLIRLNQLGGRGCTTLVHTASDPQTQLVFKGIDFRTFLNTYESGHIQEEIKIYYRSMELVSNMPRHPNIMAPAQTLVTICKHGDDKPFVCGSLYPFLPNEVGT
;
A
#
# COMPACT_ATOMS: atom_id res chain seq x y z
N MET A 1 18.52 -19.47 -8.70
CA MET A 1 17.15 -19.26 -9.25
C MET A 1 16.66 -17.91 -8.75
N SER A 2 16.15 -17.06 -9.64
CA SER A 2 15.80 -15.66 -9.31
C SER A 2 14.52 -15.59 -8.46
N TYR A 3 14.53 -14.82 -7.38
CA TYR A 3 13.43 -14.58 -6.43
C TYR A 3 12.14 -14.06 -7.07
N GLN A 4 12.27 -13.44 -8.24
CA GLN A 4 11.13 -13.03 -9.04
C GLN A 4 10.29 -14.23 -9.53
N ASN A 5 10.82 -15.45 -9.56
CA ASN A 5 10.16 -16.58 -10.21
C ASN A 5 8.86 -17.04 -9.53
N ALA A 6 8.77 -17.03 -8.19
CA ALA A 6 7.58 -17.53 -7.49
C ALA A 6 6.36 -16.60 -7.67
N LEU A 7 6.55 -15.29 -7.44
CA LEU A 7 5.51 -14.30 -7.65
C LEU A 7 5.21 -14.09 -9.14
N LYS A 8 6.22 -14.08 -10.02
CA LYS A 8 5.99 -13.98 -11.47
C LYS A 8 5.16 -15.14 -12.02
N ALA A 9 5.32 -16.36 -11.48
CA ALA A 9 4.48 -17.50 -11.87
C ALA A 9 2.98 -17.26 -11.56
N LEU A 10 2.66 -16.37 -10.63
CA LEU A 10 1.31 -15.95 -10.26
C LEU A 10 0.86 -14.66 -10.94
N GLY A 11 1.67 -14.07 -11.83
CA GLY A 11 1.43 -12.74 -12.38
C GLY A 11 1.54 -11.61 -11.36
N VAL A 12 2.27 -11.84 -10.26
CA VAL A 12 2.43 -10.91 -9.15
C VAL A 12 3.83 -10.30 -9.16
N SER A 13 3.90 -9.01 -8.86
CA SER A 13 5.12 -8.23 -8.73
C SER A 13 5.38 -7.89 -7.27
N ALA A 14 6.61 -8.14 -6.83
CA ALA A 14 7.14 -7.62 -5.57
C ALA A 14 7.42 -6.12 -5.71
N GLU A 15 6.91 -5.30 -4.79
CA GLU A 15 7.06 -3.85 -4.87
C GLU A 15 7.91 -3.31 -3.72
N TRP A 16 7.34 -3.20 -2.52
CA TRP A 16 7.95 -2.50 -1.39
C TRP A 16 8.21 -3.44 -0.22
N ILE A 17 9.25 -3.14 0.56
CA ILE A 17 9.51 -3.72 1.87
C ILE A 17 9.93 -2.56 2.76
N TRP A 18 9.28 -2.41 3.91
CA TRP A 18 9.62 -1.42 4.93
C TRP A 18 9.47 -2.04 6.32
N GLY A 19 9.98 -1.38 7.34
CA GLY A 19 9.83 -1.82 8.72
C GLY A 19 9.36 -0.66 9.58
N ASN A 20 8.95 -0.96 10.81
CA ASN A 20 8.58 0.07 11.78
C ASN A 20 9.79 0.55 12.59
N ASP A 21 9.65 1.71 13.23
CA ASP A 21 10.66 2.37 14.06
C ASP A 21 10.97 1.61 15.36
N LEU A 22 10.01 0.82 15.86
CA LEU A 22 10.26 -0.08 16.99
C LEU A 22 11.08 -1.32 16.61
N GLU A 23 11.38 -1.50 15.32
CA GLU A 23 12.15 -2.60 14.75
C GLU A 23 11.53 -3.99 15.03
N THR A 24 10.22 -4.05 15.29
CA THR A 24 9.49 -5.28 15.62
C THR A 24 8.69 -5.86 14.46
N ILE A 25 8.48 -5.08 13.41
CA ILE A 25 7.60 -5.42 12.29
C ILE A 25 8.32 -5.12 10.97
N VAL A 26 8.10 -5.99 10.00
CA VAL A 26 8.42 -5.77 8.59
C VAL A 26 7.15 -5.92 7.77
N PHE A 27 6.86 -4.90 6.98
CA PHE A 27 5.81 -4.92 5.98
C PHE A 27 6.38 -5.19 4.60
N ALA A 28 5.58 -5.84 3.75
CA ALA A 28 5.91 -6.04 2.36
C ALA A 28 4.66 -5.91 1.50
N GLN A 29 4.83 -5.36 0.30
CA GLN A 29 3.73 -5.14 -0.63
C GLN A 29 3.96 -5.89 -1.93
N ALA A 30 2.89 -6.52 -2.40
CA ALA A 30 2.85 -7.14 -3.70
C ALA A 30 1.63 -6.65 -4.49
N PHE A 31 1.77 -6.64 -5.81
CA PHE A 31 0.75 -6.19 -6.75
C PHE A 31 0.59 -7.18 -7.89
N GLY A 32 -0.65 -7.55 -8.22
CA GLY A 32 -0.96 -8.42 -9.34
C GLY A 32 -2.45 -8.74 -9.36
N ASN A 33 -2.95 -9.20 -10.51
CA ASN A 33 -4.38 -9.51 -10.68
C ASN A 33 -5.27 -8.35 -10.20
N ASP A 34 -4.90 -7.11 -10.55
CA ASP A 34 -5.63 -5.88 -10.23
C ASP A 34 -5.76 -5.54 -8.74
N GLN A 35 -5.02 -6.25 -7.87
CA GLN A 35 -5.03 -6.08 -6.42
C GLN A 35 -3.66 -5.68 -5.88
N THR A 36 -3.67 -4.85 -4.83
CA THR A 36 -2.48 -4.55 -4.02
C THR A 36 -2.70 -5.10 -2.62
N LEU A 37 -1.82 -5.98 -2.16
CA LEU A 37 -1.88 -6.55 -0.81
C LEU A 37 -0.64 -6.16 0.00
N ILE A 38 -0.85 -5.86 1.27
CA ILE A 38 0.20 -5.59 2.26
C ILE A 38 0.28 -6.80 3.19
N PHE A 39 1.50 -7.28 3.42
CA PHE A 39 1.81 -8.41 4.27
C PHE A 39 2.64 -7.94 5.45
N ARG A 40 2.37 -8.48 6.65
CA ARG A 40 3.05 -8.14 7.89
C ARG A 40 3.74 -9.35 8.50
N PHE A 41 5.01 -9.17 8.86
CA PHE A 41 5.82 -10.13 9.58
C PHE A 41 6.20 -9.50 10.92
N ALA A 42 5.77 -10.11 12.01
CA ALA A 42 6.03 -9.61 13.37
C ALA A 42 7.10 -10.44 14.08
N LEU A 43 7.89 -9.77 14.91
CA LEU A 43 8.89 -10.38 15.77
C LEU A 43 8.20 -11.24 16.85
N ASP A 44 8.48 -12.54 16.85
CA ASP A 44 8.08 -13.44 17.92
C ASP A 44 9.31 -13.88 18.72
N LYS A 45 9.44 -13.32 19.93
CA LYS A 45 10.54 -13.63 20.85
C LYS A 45 10.45 -15.06 21.41
N ALA A 46 9.25 -15.66 21.46
CA ALA A 46 9.09 -17.05 21.89
C ALA A 46 9.58 -18.03 20.82
N HIS A 47 9.55 -17.62 19.55
CA HIS A 47 9.97 -18.42 18.41
C HIS A 47 11.06 -17.71 17.58
N PRO A 48 12.29 -17.59 18.10
CA PRO A 48 13.37 -16.81 17.47
C PRO A 48 13.85 -17.38 16.13
N GLN A 49 13.51 -18.62 15.81
CA GLN A 49 13.86 -19.28 14.55
C GLN A 49 12.73 -19.25 13.52
N SER A 50 11.57 -18.66 13.86
CA SER A 50 10.47 -18.54 12.92
C SER A 50 10.85 -17.67 11.73
N LEU A 51 10.23 -17.91 10.59
CA LEU A 51 10.41 -17.13 9.37
C LEU A 51 10.21 -15.64 9.63
N ALA A 52 9.11 -15.27 10.30
CA ALA A 52 8.77 -13.87 10.58
C ALA A 52 9.86 -13.21 11.44
N THR A 53 10.26 -13.84 12.56
CA THR A 53 11.34 -13.33 13.41
C THR A 53 12.66 -13.19 12.67
N ARG A 54 13.03 -14.18 11.84
CA ARG A 54 14.27 -14.13 11.05
C ARG A 54 14.23 -13.02 10.00
N ILE A 55 13.08 -12.77 9.38
CA ILE A 55 12.87 -11.65 8.44
C ILE A 55 13.10 -10.32 9.18
N VAL A 56 12.44 -10.13 10.32
CA VAL A 56 12.54 -8.89 11.11
C VAL A 56 13.98 -8.66 11.56
N ASN A 57 14.62 -9.67 12.16
CA ASN A 57 16.01 -9.57 12.61
C ASN A 57 16.98 -9.23 11.47
N CYS A 58 16.79 -9.82 10.27
CA CYS A 58 17.65 -9.53 9.13
C CYS A 58 17.36 -8.17 8.49
N TYR A 59 16.12 -7.70 8.53
CA TYR A 59 15.75 -6.42 7.92
C TYR A 59 16.29 -5.23 8.74
N HIS A 60 16.12 -5.30 10.06
CA HIS A 60 16.57 -4.28 11.02
C HIS A 60 18.01 -4.48 11.52
N ASP A 61 18.72 -5.46 10.96
CA ASP A 61 20.11 -5.78 11.34
C ASP A 61 20.30 -6.04 12.85
N HIS A 62 19.32 -6.68 13.49
CA HIS A 62 19.38 -7.05 14.90
C HIS A 62 20.58 -7.97 15.20
N THR A 63 21.22 -7.72 16.33
CA THR A 63 22.21 -8.65 16.88
C THR A 63 21.49 -9.87 17.47
N VAL A 64 21.81 -11.06 16.96
CA VAL A 64 21.19 -12.33 17.39
C VAL A 64 22.22 -13.29 17.97
N ASP A 65 21.81 -14.06 18.97
CA ASP A 65 22.68 -15.03 19.64
C ASP A 65 23.04 -16.25 18.77
N SER A 66 22.22 -16.54 17.75
CA SER A 66 22.39 -17.66 16.83
C SER A 66 22.20 -17.24 15.38
N THR A 67 23.05 -17.74 14.49
CA THR A 67 22.92 -17.54 13.04
C THR A 67 21.63 -18.14 12.48
N SER A 68 21.01 -19.09 13.17
CA SER A 68 19.69 -19.64 12.80
C SER A 68 18.52 -18.69 13.08
N ALA A 69 18.71 -17.65 13.91
CA ALA A 69 17.69 -16.66 14.25
C ALA A 69 17.65 -15.46 13.30
N THR A 70 18.43 -15.50 12.21
CA THR A 70 18.42 -14.49 11.15
C THR A 70 18.67 -15.14 9.77
N PHE A 71 18.81 -14.32 8.72
CA PHE A 71 19.28 -14.74 7.41
C PHE A 71 20.74 -14.32 7.22
N PRO A 72 21.52 -15.04 6.39
CA PRO A 72 22.92 -14.70 6.16
C PRO A 72 23.11 -13.36 5.43
N ASN A 73 22.10 -12.89 4.69
CA ASN A 73 22.10 -11.60 4.03
C ASN A 73 20.67 -11.21 3.59
N ARG A 74 20.52 -9.93 3.23
CA ARG A 74 19.24 -9.36 2.77
C ARG A 74 18.69 -10.03 1.50
N VAL A 75 19.54 -10.59 0.63
CA VAL A 75 19.07 -11.31 -0.57
C VAL A 75 18.36 -12.61 -0.19
N SER A 76 18.94 -13.38 0.73
CA SER A 76 18.35 -14.60 1.28
C SER A 76 17.05 -14.32 2.04
N MET A 77 17.01 -13.25 2.83
CA MET A 77 15.78 -12.80 3.49
C MET A 77 14.68 -12.44 2.48
N ARG A 78 15.00 -11.63 1.46
CA ARG A 78 14.03 -11.26 0.40
C ARG A 78 13.52 -12.49 -0.35
N MET A 79 14.37 -13.48 -0.61
CA MET A 79 13.95 -14.74 -1.23
C MET A 79 12.91 -15.47 -0.38
N ALA A 80 13.17 -15.63 0.91
CA ALA A 80 12.26 -16.31 1.83
C ALA A 80 10.95 -15.54 2.01
N LEU A 81 11.02 -14.22 2.19
CA LEU A 81 9.87 -13.32 2.30
C LEU A 81 8.95 -13.41 1.08
N TRP A 82 9.49 -13.27 -0.13
CA TRP A 82 8.66 -13.31 -1.35
C TRP A 82 8.14 -14.71 -1.65
N SER A 83 8.87 -15.76 -1.26
CA SER A 83 8.39 -17.13 -1.37
C SER A 83 7.19 -17.37 -0.45
N ALA A 84 7.23 -16.90 0.80
CA ALA A 84 6.12 -17.01 1.73
C ALA A 84 4.91 -16.20 1.26
N ILE A 85 5.12 -14.98 0.75
CA ILE A 85 4.06 -14.17 0.17
C ILE A 85 3.44 -14.85 -1.05
N ALA A 86 4.22 -15.51 -1.92
CA ALA A 86 3.65 -16.26 -3.04
C ALA A 86 2.73 -17.39 -2.58
N THR A 87 3.09 -18.10 -1.50
CA THR A 87 2.23 -19.14 -0.90
C THR A 87 0.95 -18.52 -0.34
N VAL A 88 1.05 -17.46 0.46
CA VAL A 88 -0.11 -16.80 1.07
C VAL A 88 -1.02 -16.17 0.01
N TRP A 89 -0.46 -15.50 -0.99
CA TRP A 89 -1.19 -14.87 -2.09
C TRP A 89 -2.11 -15.85 -2.80
N ALA A 90 -1.60 -17.06 -3.10
CA ALA A 90 -2.36 -18.10 -3.78
C ALA A 90 -3.57 -18.59 -2.95
N GLU A 91 -3.52 -18.45 -1.62
CA GLU A 91 -4.61 -18.84 -0.72
C GLU A 91 -5.57 -17.69 -0.39
N CYS A 92 -5.09 -16.45 -0.29
CA CYS A 92 -5.86 -15.33 0.25
C CYS A 92 -6.49 -14.39 -0.78
N ARG A 93 -5.99 -14.34 -2.03
CA ARG A 93 -6.41 -13.33 -3.03
C ARG A 93 -7.92 -13.32 -3.31
N ASP A 94 -8.55 -14.49 -3.23
CA ASP A 94 -9.96 -14.70 -3.55
C ASP A 94 -10.86 -14.43 -2.33
N ASN A 95 -10.28 -14.13 -1.16
CA ASN A 95 -11.04 -13.74 0.03
C ASN A 95 -11.47 -12.27 -0.10
N PRO A 96 -12.78 -11.95 -0.13
CA PRO A 96 -13.25 -10.59 -0.39
C PRO A 96 -12.76 -9.56 0.64
N ALA A 97 -12.48 -9.97 1.87
CA ALA A 97 -12.03 -9.08 2.94
C ALA A 97 -10.64 -8.48 2.65
N VAL A 98 -9.80 -9.10 1.83
CA VAL A 98 -8.47 -8.55 1.49
C VAL A 98 -8.55 -7.27 0.64
N ASN A 99 -9.72 -6.96 0.06
CA ASN A 99 -9.94 -5.75 -0.71
C ASN A 99 -10.31 -4.54 0.17
N HIS A 100 -10.47 -4.74 1.48
CA HIS A 100 -10.76 -3.63 2.38
C HIS A 100 -9.51 -2.76 2.54
N PRO A 101 -9.64 -1.42 2.55
CA PRO A 101 -8.49 -0.52 2.50
C PRO A 101 -7.64 -0.50 3.77
N ASP A 102 -8.17 -1.03 4.88
CA ASP A 102 -7.53 -1.14 6.19
C ASP A 102 -6.87 -2.50 6.44
N VAL A 103 -6.98 -3.42 5.48
CA VAL A 103 -6.52 -4.80 5.68
C VAL A 103 -5.03 -4.97 5.40
N VAL A 104 -4.38 -5.62 6.35
CA VAL A 104 -3.02 -6.14 6.26
C VAL A 104 -3.08 -7.65 6.50
N VAL A 105 -2.33 -8.43 5.72
CA VAL A 105 -2.26 -9.89 5.83
C VAL A 105 -1.09 -10.26 6.75
N ASP A 106 -1.40 -10.76 7.94
CA ASP A 106 -0.39 -11.30 8.84
C ASP A 106 0.15 -12.62 8.29
N VAL A 107 1.47 -12.77 8.27
CA VAL A 107 2.16 -13.98 7.84
C VAL A 107 2.98 -14.53 8.99
N TYR A 108 2.69 -15.78 9.37
CA TYR A 108 3.33 -16.46 10.49
C TYR A 108 3.56 -17.94 10.19
N GLU A 109 4.32 -18.62 11.05
CA GLU A 109 4.55 -20.06 10.94
C GLU A 109 3.74 -20.82 11.98
N LEU A 110 3.05 -21.86 11.53
CA LEU A 110 2.47 -22.89 12.38
C LEU A 110 3.43 -24.07 12.44
N GLY A 111 3.74 -24.51 13.66
CA GLY A 111 4.56 -25.70 13.88
C GLY A 111 4.66 -26.04 15.36
N SER A 112 4.58 -27.33 15.66
CA SER A 112 5.11 -27.92 16.90
C SER A 112 6.47 -28.52 16.58
N LYS A 113 7.28 -28.86 17.60
CA LYS A 113 8.61 -29.47 17.47
C LYS A 113 8.67 -30.70 16.54
N ASP A 114 7.53 -31.33 16.26
CA ASP A 114 7.41 -32.61 15.54
C ASP A 114 6.87 -32.49 14.11
N LEU A 115 6.48 -31.30 13.64
CA LEU A 115 5.96 -31.09 12.29
C LEU A 115 6.81 -30.08 11.51
N SER A 116 6.93 -30.28 10.20
CA SER A 116 7.56 -29.28 9.33
C SER A 116 6.79 -27.96 9.45
N PRO A 117 7.50 -26.83 9.65
CA PRO A 117 6.84 -25.52 9.77
C PRO A 117 6.05 -25.23 8.50
N ARG A 118 4.80 -24.81 8.69
CA ARG A 118 3.89 -24.43 7.61
C ARG A 118 3.61 -22.93 7.70
N ILE A 119 3.72 -22.25 6.57
CA ILE A 119 3.30 -20.85 6.46
C ILE A 119 1.78 -20.77 6.60
N ALA A 120 1.32 -19.91 7.49
CA ALA A 120 -0.07 -19.58 7.72
C ALA A 120 -0.26 -18.08 7.68
N TRP A 121 -1.53 -17.67 7.62
CA TRP A 121 -1.88 -16.26 7.51
C TRP A 121 -3.21 -15.96 8.18
N SER A 122 -3.44 -14.68 8.47
CA SER A 122 -4.71 -14.15 8.93
C SER A 122 -4.92 -12.73 8.41
N ILE A 123 -6.19 -12.34 8.29
CA ILE A 123 -6.57 -10.96 7.99
C ILE A 123 -6.51 -10.15 9.27
N CYS A 124 -5.83 -9.01 9.23
CA CYS A 124 -5.81 -8.02 10.28
C CYS A 124 -6.37 -6.70 9.74
N HIS A 125 -7.33 -6.13 10.45
CA HIS A 125 -7.76 -4.75 10.25
C HIS A 125 -6.82 -3.86 11.05
N GLU A 126 -6.04 -3.03 10.36
CA GLU A 126 -4.97 -2.26 10.98
C GLU A 126 -5.55 -1.09 11.80
N GLU A 127 -5.19 -1.02 13.08
CA GLU A 127 -5.78 -0.06 14.03
C GLU A 127 -5.49 1.39 13.62
N LEU A 128 -4.32 1.60 13.00
CA LEU A 128 -3.87 2.90 12.50
C LEU A 128 -4.72 3.45 11.34
N PHE A 129 -5.60 2.65 10.73
CA PHE A 129 -6.44 3.10 9.63
C PHE A 129 -7.35 4.26 10.02
N ASN A 130 -7.95 4.20 11.21
CA ASN A 130 -8.82 5.26 11.68
C ASN A 130 -8.02 6.55 11.96
N GLU A 131 -6.80 6.42 12.49
CA GLU A 131 -5.90 7.56 12.69
C GLU A 131 -5.55 8.22 11.36
N TYR A 132 -5.26 7.42 10.32
CA TYR A 132 -5.06 7.91 8.96
C TYR A 132 -6.28 8.70 8.46
N VAL A 133 -7.48 8.13 8.56
CA VAL A 133 -8.71 8.80 8.09
C VAL A 133 -8.98 10.08 8.87
N ASP A 134 -8.67 10.13 10.17
CA ASP A 134 -8.81 11.33 11.00
C ASP A 134 -7.90 12.50 10.59
N LEU A 135 -6.81 12.23 9.86
CA LEU A 135 -5.96 13.27 9.30
C LEU A 135 -6.53 13.89 8.01
N LEU A 136 -7.53 13.25 7.40
CA LEU A 136 -8.10 13.69 6.13
C LEU A 136 -9.23 14.71 6.35
N LEU A 137 -9.49 15.51 5.31
CA LEU A 137 -10.56 16.50 5.31
C LEU A 137 -11.79 15.95 4.57
N PRO A 138 -13.01 16.22 5.05
CA PRO A 138 -14.20 15.97 4.26
C PRO A 138 -14.26 16.92 3.05
N PRO A 139 -14.95 16.53 1.95
CA PRO A 139 -15.03 17.37 0.74
C PRO A 139 -15.53 18.81 0.99
N SER A 140 -16.40 19.00 1.98
CA SER A 140 -16.98 20.31 2.34
C SER A 140 -15.98 21.29 2.97
N GLN A 141 -14.81 20.82 3.39
CA GLN A 141 -13.77 21.65 4.00
C GLN A 141 -12.63 22.00 3.03
N LEU A 142 -12.73 21.60 1.75
CA LEU A 142 -11.72 21.91 0.74
C LEU A 142 -11.99 23.25 0.05
N SER A 143 -10.96 24.07 -0.14
CA SER A 143 -11.06 25.36 -0.87
C SER A 143 -10.87 25.19 -2.38
N VAL A 144 -11.64 24.28 -2.98
CA VAL A 144 -11.62 23.97 -4.42
C VAL A 144 -12.87 24.50 -5.12
N LYS A 145 -12.78 24.78 -6.42
CA LYS A 145 -13.93 25.23 -7.21
C LYS A 145 -14.94 24.08 -7.34
N GLN A 146 -16.14 24.28 -6.82
CA GLN A 146 -17.25 23.33 -6.90
C GLN A 146 -18.12 23.58 -8.16
N PRO A 147 -18.88 22.57 -8.62
CA PRO A 147 -18.99 21.21 -8.10
C PRO A 147 -17.81 20.31 -8.48
N MET A 148 -17.52 19.34 -7.62
CA MET A 148 -16.54 18.26 -7.85
C MET A 148 -17.25 16.94 -7.70
N ASP A 149 -17.02 16.01 -8.62
CA ASP A 149 -17.52 14.64 -8.48
C ASP A 149 -16.76 13.93 -7.37
N THR A 150 -17.34 12.88 -6.80
CA THR A 150 -16.69 12.03 -5.80
C THR A 150 -16.73 10.58 -6.25
N VAL A 151 -15.67 9.85 -5.95
CA VAL A 151 -15.57 8.41 -6.21
C VAL A 151 -14.93 7.72 -5.02
N ASP A 152 -15.47 6.56 -4.64
CA ASP A 152 -14.91 5.76 -3.55
C ASP A 152 -13.57 5.16 -3.97
N PHE A 153 -12.54 5.29 -3.12
CA PHE A 153 -11.22 4.71 -3.34
C PHE A 153 -11.31 3.21 -3.65
N LYS A 154 -12.23 2.48 -3.01
CA LYS A 154 -12.41 1.03 -3.23
C LYS A 154 -12.87 0.67 -4.65
N SER A 155 -13.39 1.64 -5.40
CA SER A 155 -13.84 1.43 -6.78
C SER A 155 -12.72 1.64 -7.81
N LEU A 156 -11.56 2.14 -7.37
CA LEU A 156 -10.39 2.32 -8.22
C LEU A 156 -9.63 1.01 -8.34
N ILE A 157 -9.37 0.62 -9.58
CA ILE A 157 -8.56 -0.53 -9.92
C ILE A 157 -7.20 -0.03 -10.37
N ARG A 158 -6.15 -0.51 -9.70
CA ARG A 158 -4.78 -0.11 -9.98
C ARG A 158 -4.20 -0.88 -11.17
N LEU A 159 -3.57 -0.17 -12.09
CA LEU A 159 -2.80 -0.74 -13.20
C LEU A 159 -1.31 -0.81 -12.88
N ASN A 160 -0.71 0.32 -12.52
CA ASN A 160 0.70 0.40 -12.16
C ASN A 160 1.01 1.70 -11.41
N GLN A 161 2.15 1.74 -10.70
CA GLN A 161 2.64 2.98 -10.11
C GLN A 161 3.43 3.80 -11.15
N LEU A 162 3.19 5.11 -11.20
CA LEU A 162 3.79 6.01 -12.20
C LEU A 162 5.10 6.67 -11.72
N GLY A 163 5.70 6.16 -10.65
CA GLY A 163 6.94 6.67 -10.05
C GLY A 163 6.75 7.96 -9.24
N GLY A 164 7.87 8.56 -8.83
CA GLY A 164 7.89 9.75 -7.95
C GLY A 164 7.82 9.42 -6.45
N ARG A 165 7.97 10.44 -5.59
CA ARG A 165 7.68 10.32 -4.15
C ARG A 165 6.17 10.47 -3.95
N GLY A 166 5.51 9.47 -3.37
CA GLY A 166 4.07 9.44 -3.07
C GLY A 166 3.28 8.37 -3.85
N CYS A 167 1.95 8.45 -3.80
CA CYS A 167 1.03 7.46 -4.38
C CYS A 167 0.48 7.85 -5.76
N THR A 168 1.34 8.27 -6.68
CA THR A 168 0.85 8.54 -8.05
C THR A 168 0.68 7.22 -8.79
N THR A 169 -0.56 6.86 -9.08
CA THR A 169 -0.92 5.53 -9.56
C THR A 169 -1.83 5.66 -10.78
N LEU A 170 -1.55 4.86 -11.82
CA LEU A 170 -2.47 4.71 -12.94
C LEU A 170 -3.61 3.79 -12.52
N VAL A 171 -4.84 4.24 -12.71
CA VAL A 171 -6.04 3.55 -12.30
C VAL A 171 -7.10 3.57 -13.40
N HIS A 172 -8.08 2.70 -13.28
CA HIS A 172 -9.37 2.81 -13.96
C HIS A 172 -10.49 2.46 -12.95
N THR A 173 -11.73 2.52 -13.38
CA THR A 173 -12.86 2.00 -12.60
C THR A 173 -13.35 0.69 -13.20
N ALA A 174 -14.08 -0.11 -12.42
CA ALA A 174 -14.71 -1.33 -12.94
C ALA A 174 -15.77 -1.01 -14.01
N SER A 175 -16.44 0.14 -13.91
CA SER A 175 -17.46 0.59 -14.86
C SER A 175 -16.89 1.14 -16.17
N ASP A 176 -15.66 1.63 -16.15
CA ASP A 176 -14.96 2.13 -17.34
C ASP A 176 -13.48 1.68 -17.35
N PRO A 177 -13.21 0.43 -17.78
CA PRO A 177 -11.85 -0.10 -17.85
C PRO A 177 -11.00 0.51 -18.97
N GLN A 178 -11.59 1.25 -19.92
CA GLN A 178 -10.87 1.83 -21.05
C GLN A 178 -10.31 3.21 -20.73
N THR A 179 -10.99 3.96 -19.85
CA THR A 179 -10.51 5.27 -19.42
C THR A 179 -9.46 5.13 -18.32
N GLN A 180 -8.21 5.40 -18.69
CA GLN A 180 -7.10 5.47 -17.75
C GLN A 180 -7.04 6.85 -17.08
N LEU A 181 -6.96 6.84 -15.76
CA LEU A 181 -6.86 8.02 -14.92
C LEU A 181 -5.64 7.92 -14.03
N VAL A 182 -5.16 9.06 -13.56
CA VAL A 182 -4.07 9.15 -12.59
C VAL A 182 -4.68 9.47 -11.24
N PHE A 183 -4.61 8.51 -10.31
CA PHE A 183 -4.81 8.76 -8.90
C PHE A 183 -3.60 9.49 -8.33
N LYS A 184 -3.85 10.63 -7.71
CA LYS A 184 -2.86 11.37 -6.92
C LYS A 184 -3.44 11.66 -5.55
N GLY A 185 -2.78 11.15 -4.52
CA GLY A 185 -3.25 11.30 -3.14
C GLY A 185 -2.32 10.65 -2.14
N ILE A 186 -2.82 10.54 -0.91
CA ILE A 186 -2.20 9.83 0.21
C ILE A 186 -3.15 8.69 0.56
N ASP A 187 -2.90 7.49 0.03
CA ASP A 187 -3.64 6.28 0.41
C ASP A 187 -3.11 5.71 1.74
N PHE A 188 -3.85 4.75 2.31
CA PHE A 188 -3.47 4.16 3.60
C PHE A 188 -2.08 3.49 3.55
N ARG A 189 -1.72 2.87 2.43
CA ARG A 189 -0.38 2.34 2.18
C ARG A 189 0.71 3.41 2.35
N THR A 190 0.52 4.58 1.75
CA THR A 190 1.49 5.68 1.84
C THR A 190 1.62 6.15 3.27
N PHE A 191 0.49 6.28 3.97
CA PHE A 191 0.47 6.56 5.40
C PHE A 191 1.27 5.51 6.18
N LEU A 192 1.02 4.21 5.99
CA LEU A 192 1.72 3.13 6.69
C LEU A 192 3.24 3.14 6.46
N ASN A 193 3.69 3.62 5.30
CA ASN A 193 5.11 3.71 4.98
C ASN A 193 5.78 4.98 5.54
N THR A 194 5.03 6.00 5.97
CA THR A 194 5.60 7.29 6.37
C THR A 194 5.14 7.81 7.72
N TYR A 195 4.15 7.20 8.38
CA TYR A 195 3.52 7.76 9.60
C TYR A 195 4.53 8.00 10.74
N GLU A 196 5.51 7.10 10.92
CA GLU A 196 6.50 7.20 11.99
C GLU A 196 7.56 8.27 11.75
N SER A 197 7.76 8.70 10.48
CA SER A 197 8.64 9.83 10.17
C SER A 197 8.14 11.15 10.78
N GLY A 198 6.89 11.20 11.25
CA GLY A 198 6.25 12.39 11.80
C GLY A 198 5.87 13.43 10.74
N HIS A 199 6.11 13.16 9.45
CA HIS A 199 5.87 14.11 8.35
C HIS A 199 4.56 13.89 7.61
N ILE A 200 3.77 12.88 7.98
CA ILE A 200 2.54 12.53 7.25
C ILE A 200 1.49 13.64 7.30
N GLN A 201 1.42 14.40 8.39
CA GLN A 201 0.52 15.55 8.49
C GLN A 201 0.92 16.64 7.49
N GLU A 202 2.21 16.89 7.34
CA GLU A 202 2.75 17.86 6.38
C GLU A 202 2.49 17.39 4.95
N GLU A 203 2.67 16.11 4.64
CA GLU A 203 2.38 15.56 3.31
C GLU A 203 0.90 15.72 2.94
N ILE A 204 -0.02 15.41 3.86
CA ILE A 204 -1.46 15.60 3.67
C ILE A 204 -1.80 17.09 3.48
N LYS A 205 -1.21 17.99 4.29
CA LYS A 205 -1.39 19.45 4.13
C LYS A 205 -0.86 19.94 2.78
N ILE A 206 0.30 19.46 2.34
CA ILE A 206 0.90 19.80 1.05
C ILE A 206 0.00 19.33 -0.08
N TYR A 207 -0.54 18.12 0.01
CA TYR A 207 -1.51 17.60 -0.95
C TYR A 207 -2.71 18.54 -1.10
N TYR A 208 -3.42 18.88 -0.01
CA TYR A 208 -4.57 19.79 -0.08
C TYR A 208 -4.21 21.17 -0.62
N ARG A 209 -3.12 21.78 -0.14
CA ARG A 209 -2.65 23.07 -0.63
C ARG A 209 -2.33 23.04 -2.12
N SER A 210 -1.77 21.94 -2.62
CA SER A 210 -1.47 21.78 -4.04
C SER A 210 -2.75 21.75 -4.89
N MET A 211 -3.80 21.10 -4.41
CA MET A 211 -5.10 21.09 -5.08
C MET A 211 -5.77 22.46 -5.09
N GLU A 212 -5.77 23.14 -3.95
CA GLU A 212 -6.33 24.49 -3.81
C GLU A 212 -5.60 25.47 -4.71
N LEU A 213 -4.27 25.40 -4.78
CA LEU A 213 -3.46 26.22 -5.67
C LEU A 213 -3.87 26.02 -7.13
N VAL A 214 -3.85 24.78 -7.62
CA VAL A 214 -4.19 24.48 -9.02
C VAL A 214 -5.62 24.89 -9.35
N SER A 215 -6.56 24.64 -8.44
CA SER A 215 -7.98 25.03 -8.61
C SER A 215 -8.17 26.54 -8.75
N ASN A 216 -7.37 27.32 -8.04
CA ASN A 216 -7.52 28.78 -7.97
C ASN A 216 -6.62 29.54 -8.96
N MET A 217 -5.63 28.88 -9.58
CA MET A 217 -4.83 29.48 -10.65
C MET A 217 -5.67 29.83 -11.89
N PRO A 218 -5.32 30.91 -12.62
CA PRO A 218 -5.84 31.15 -13.96
C PRO A 218 -5.54 29.97 -14.89
N ARG A 219 -6.47 29.64 -15.79
CA ARG A 219 -6.25 28.56 -16.77
C ARG A 219 -5.10 28.91 -17.69
N HIS A 220 -4.23 27.93 -17.96
CA HIS A 220 -3.09 28.07 -18.85
C HIS A 220 -2.91 26.80 -19.67
N PRO A 221 -2.63 26.88 -20.98
CA PRO A 221 -2.56 25.71 -21.86
C PRO A 221 -1.47 24.70 -21.47
N ASN A 222 -0.36 25.17 -20.88
CA ASN A 222 0.76 24.32 -20.46
C ASN A 222 0.69 23.91 -18.96
N ILE A 223 -0.44 24.15 -18.29
CA ILE A 223 -0.66 23.72 -16.91
C ILE A 223 -1.87 22.79 -16.91
N MET A 224 -1.70 21.62 -16.30
CA MET A 224 -2.78 20.65 -16.18
C MET A 224 -4.00 21.30 -15.49
N ALA A 225 -5.19 21.05 -16.05
CA ALA A 225 -6.43 21.52 -15.44
C ALA A 225 -6.60 20.94 -14.02
N PRO A 226 -7.32 21.67 -13.12
CA PRO A 226 -7.67 21.12 -11.82
C PRO A 226 -8.42 19.80 -11.95
N ALA A 227 -8.19 18.89 -11.01
CA ALA A 227 -8.97 17.66 -10.90
C ALA A 227 -10.46 18.01 -10.84
N GLN A 228 -11.29 17.18 -11.48
CA GLN A 228 -12.76 17.31 -11.45
C GLN A 228 -13.41 16.27 -10.53
N THR A 229 -12.63 15.26 -10.11
CA THR A 229 -13.12 14.16 -9.29
C THR A 229 -12.22 13.99 -8.08
N LEU A 230 -12.83 14.02 -6.90
CA LEU A 230 -12.22 13.68 -5.62
C LEU A 230 -12.35 12.20 -5.37
N VAL A 231 -11.30 11.61 -4.81
CA VAL A 231 -11.31 10.23 -4.34
C VAL A 231 -11.48 10.25 -2.84
N THR A 232 -12.49 9.52 -2.38
CA THR A 232 -12.92 9.51 -0.99
C THR A 232 -12.76 8.14 -0.36
N ILE A 233 -12.52 8.12 0.95
CA ILE A 233 -12.48 6.94 1.78
C ILE A 233 -13.32 7.16 3.04
N CYS A 234 -13.91 6.10 3.57
CA CYS A 234 -14.71 6.15 4.78
C CYS A 234 -14.06 5.32 5.88
N LYS A 235 -14.34 5.65 7.14
CA LYS A 235 -14.02 4.76 8.26
C LYS A 235 -14.84 3.49 8.19
N HIS A 236 -14.34 2.42 8.79
CA HIS A 236 -15.09 1.18 8.88
C HIS A 236 -16.41 1.40 9.65
N GLY A 237 -17.55 1.13 9.00
CA GLY A 237 -18.88 1.30 9.59
C GLY A 237 -19.39 2.74 9.63
N ASP A 238 -18.72 3.68 8.95
CA ASP A 238 -19.19 5.06 8.74
C ASP A 238 -19.40 5.30 7.23
N ASP A 239 -20.38 6.13 6.89
CA ASP A 239 -20.66 6.55 5.52
C ASP A 239 -20.09 7.95 5.21
N LYS A 240 -19.49 8.62 6.20
CA LYS A 240 -18.89 9.94 6.04
C LYS A 240 -17.62 9.87 5.18
N PRO A 241 -17.60 10.52 4.00
CA PRO A 241 -16.45 10.49 3.12
C PRO A 241 -15.38 11.50 3.52
N PHE A 242 -14.13 11.07 3.45
CA PHE A 242 -12.93 11.88 3.62
C PHE A 242 -12.07 11.81 2.36
N VAL A 243 -11.43 12.90 1.96
CA VAL A 243 -10.72 12.98 0.69
C VAL A 243 -9.30 12.43 0.84
N CYS A 244 -9.03 11.28 0.24
CA CYS A 244 -7.68 10.70 0.22
C CYS A 244 -6.90 11.01 -1.06
N GLY A 245 -7.57 11.48 -2.11
CA GLY A 245 -6.94 11.71 -3.40
C GLY A 245 -7.82 12.43 -4.41
N SER A 246 -7.33 12.54 -5.63
CA SER A 246 -8.01 13.13 -6.78
C SER A 246 -7.62 12.41 -8.06
N LEU A 247 -8.52 12.45 -9.05
CA LEU A 247 -8.30 11.85 -10.36
C LEU A 247 -7.97 12.92 -11.40
N TYR A 248 -6.95 12.63 -12.19
CA TYR A 248 -6.52 13.42 -13.33
C TYR A 248 -6.59 12.58 -14.60
N PRO A 249 -6.79 13.18 -15.78
CA PRO A 249 -6.67 12.45 -17.03
C PRO A 249 -5.24 11.93 -17.18
N PHE A 250 -5.11 10.68 -17.63
CA PHE A 250 -3.81 10.19 -18.07
C PHE A 250 -3.50 10.78 -19.45
N LEU A 251 -2.38 11.52 -19.55
CA LEU A 251 -1.87 12.06 -20.80
C LEU A 251 -0.72 11.15 -21.25
N PRO A 252 -0.96 10.14 -22.11
CA PRO A 252 0.13 9.42 -22.72
C PRO A 252 0.97 10.44 -23.50
N ASN A 253 2.31 10.33 -23.41
CA ASN A 253 3.16 11.17 -24.26
C ASN A 253 2.68 11.01 -25.71
N GLU A 254 2.17 12.09 -26.30
CA GLU A 254 2.03 12.16 -27.74
C GLU A 254 3.45 12.01 -28.28
N VAL A 255 3.77 10.83 -28.81
CA VAL A 255 4.89 10.69 -29.72
C VAL A 255 4.55 11.64 -30.86
N GLY A 256 5.29 12.75 -30.92
CA GLY A 256 5.00 13.88 -31.77
C GLY A 256 4.60 13.45 -33.18
N THR A 257 3.54 14.10 -33.67
CA THR A 257 3.26 14.19 -35.10
C THR A 257 4.40 14.90 -35.83
#